data_AF-A0A2N7XSP4-F1
#
_entry.id   AF-A0A2N7XSP4-F1
#
_cell.length_a   1.000
_cell.length_b   1.000
_cell.length_c   1.000
_cell.angle_alpha   90.00
_cell.angle_beta   90.00
_cell.angle_gamma   90.00
#
_symmetry.space_group_name_H-M   'P 1'
#
loop_
_entity.id
_entity.type
_entity.pdbx_description
1 polymer ?
#
loop_
_entity_poly.entity_id
_entity_poly.type
_entity_poly.pdbx_seq_one_letter_code
_entity_poly.pdbx_strand_id
1 'polypeptide(L)'
;SETEHMPAVEALIAWLPATLPEQTRTSIVHGDYRIDNMIFAPEHAQVRAVLDWELSTLGDPLADIAYFLMNWVTEPEGRSG
;
A
#
# COMPACT_ATOMS: atom_id res chain seq x y z
N SER A 1 -22.81 -7.68 1.45
CA SER A 1 -23.16 -8.76 2.39
C SER A 1 -21.90 -9.51 2.73
N GLU A 2 -21.65 -9.79 4.01
CA GLU A 2 -20.53 -10.60 4.48
C GLU A 2 -20.65 -12.03 3.93
N THR A 3 -19.58 -12.56 3.33
CA THR A 3 -19.55 -13.91 2.74
C THR A 3 -19.16 -14.97 3.76
N GLU A 4 -18.18 -14.67 4.61
CA GLU A 4 -17.66 -15.53 5.66
C GLU A 4 -17.29 -14.68 6.88
N HIS A 5 -17.52 -15.23 8.07
CA HIS A 5 -17.16 -14.57 9.30
C HIS A 5 -15.71 -14.84 9.71
N MET A 6 -14.93 -13.77 9.84
CA MET A 6 -13.50 -13.84 10.17
C MET A 6 -13.20 -13.08 11.47
N PRO A 7 -13.10 -13.75 12.63
CA PRO A 7 -12.91 -13.09 13.92
C PRO A 7 -11.69 -12.15 13.99
N ALA A 8 -10.62 -12.46 13.24
CA ALA A 8 -9.44 -11.62 13.16
C ALA A 8 -9.69 -10.28 12.46
N VAL A 9 -10.52 -10.27 11.41
CA VAL A 9 -10.89 -9.05 10.67
C VAL A 9 -11.80 -8.17 11.55
N GLU A 10 -12.76 -8.78 12.24
CA GLU A 10 -13.63 -8.06 13.20
C GLU A 10 -12.83 -7.38 14.31
N ALA A 11 -11.85 -8.10 14.89
CA ALA A 11 -10.95 -7.52 15.88
C ALA A 11 -10.13 -6.35 15.31
N LEU A 12 -9.65 -6.47 14.07
CA LEU A 12 -8.90 -5.41 13.40
C LEU A 12 -9.76 -4.16 13.13
N ILE A 13 -11.00 -4.34 12.66
CA ILE A 13 -11.98 -3.26 12.43
C ILE A 13 -12.24 -2.49 13.72
N ALA A 14 -12.39 -3.19 14.85
CA ALA A 14 -12.60 -2.56 16.14
C ALA A 14 -11.34 -1.86 16.67
N TRP A 15 -10.16 -2.41 16.42
CA TRP A 15 -8.89 -1.93 16.97
C TRP A 15 -8.34 -0.70 16.24
N LEU A 16 -8.36 -0.67 14.90
CA LEU A 16 -7.70 0.38 14.10
C LEU A 16 -8.17 1.81 14.45
N PRO A 17 -9.47 2.12 14.56
CA PRO A 17 -9.92 3.47 14.91
C PRO A 17 -9.51 3.90 16.32
N ALA A 18 -9.27 2.94 17.23
CA ALA A 18 -8.90 3.20 18.62
C ALA A 18 -7.39 3.40 18.82
N THR A 19 -6.56 2.98 17.87
CA THR A 19 -5.09 3.01 17.99
C THR A 19 -4.40 3.85 16.93
N LEU A 20 -5.15 4.46 16.01
CA LEU A 20 -4.60 5.25 14.93
C LEU A 20 -3.78 6.44 15.47
N PRO A 21 -2.48 6.55 15.12
CA PRO A 21 -1.69 7.72 15.44
C PRO A 21 -2.28 8.98 14.79
N GLU A 22 -1.98 10.15 15.37
CA GLU A 22 -2.33 11.42 14.75
C GLU A 22 -1.60 11.59 13.41
N GLN A 23 -2.34 11.84 12.34
CA GLN A 23 -1.75 12.15 11.04
C GLN A 23 -1.08 13.52 11.09
N THR A 24 0.23 13.56 10.86
CA THR A 24 1.02 14.79 10.96
C THR A 24 1.27 15.47 9.61
N ARG A 25 1.03 14.77 8.49
CA ARG A 25 1.29 15.24 7.12
C ARG A 25 0.23 14.73 6.16
N THR A 26 0.06 15.44 5.05
CA THR A 26 -0.78 15.01 3.93
C THR A 26 0.02 15.07 2.64
N SER A 27 0.00 14.01 1.87
CA SER A 27 0.59 13.94 0.53
C SER A 27 -0.37 13.28 -0.45
N ILE A 28 0.00 13.28 -1.73
CA ILE A 28 -0.56 12.31 -2.66
C ILE A 28 -0.09 10.92 -2.19
N VAL A 29 -1.04 9.99 -2.09
CA VAL A 29 -0.85 8.57 -1.85
C VAL A 29 -1.26 7.86 -3.13
N HIS A 30 -0.40 6.98 -3.65
CA HIS A 30 -0.65 6.20 -4.85
C HIS A 30 -1.71 5.12 -4.61
N GLY A 31 -1.65 4.43 -3.46
CA GLY A 31 -2.59 3.37 -3.06
C GLY A 31 -2.12 1.97 -3.46
N ASP A 32 -1.44 1.83 -4.60
CA ASP A 32 -0.77 0.59 -5.02
C ASP A 32 0.71 0.82 -5.42
N TYR A 33 1.50 1.42 -4.52
CA TYR A 33 2.90 1.79 -4.81
C TYR A 33 3.83 0.56 -4.77
N ARG A 34 4.05 -0.05 -5.93
CA ARG A 34 4.87 -1.26 -6.12
C ARG A 34 5.75 -1.16 -7.36
N ILE A 35 6.78 -2.00 -7.42
CA ILE A 35 7.76 -1.98 -8.53
C ILE A 35 7.12 -2.30 -9.88
N ASP A 36 6.08 -3.14 -9.91
CA ASP A 36 5.36 -3.50 -11.14
C ASP A 36 4.63 -2.31 -11.79
N ASN A 37 4.30 -1.29 -10.99
CA ASN A 37 3.68 -0.06 -11.46
C ASN A 37 4.72 1.00 -11.87
N MET A 38 6.01 0.62 -12.02
CA MET A 38 7.08 1.52 -12.41
C MET A 38 7.66 1.15 -13.77
N ILE A 39 7.77 2.13 -14.67
CA ILE A 39 8.57 2.00 -15.88
C ILE A 39 9.99 2.46 -15.56
N PHE A 40 10.98 1.59 -15.69
CA PHE A 40 12.40 1.93 -15.52
C PHE A 40 13.07 2.28 -16.86
N ALA A 41 14.14 3.07 -16.78
CA ALA A 41 15.05 3.24 -17.91
C ALA A 41 15.72 1.90 -18.26
N PRO A 42 15.95 1.58 -19.54
CA PRO A 42 16.57 0.30 -19.92
C PRO A 42 18.00 0.13 -19.41
N GLU A 43 18.75 1.22 -19.29
CA GLU A 43 20.20 1.19 -19.06
C GLU A 43 20.59 1.38 -17.58
N HIS A 44 19.70 1.91 -16.75
CA HIS A 44 19.98 2.23 -15.35
C HIS A 44 18.71 2.22 -14.49
N ALA A 45 18.85 1.99 -13.19
CA ALA A 45 17.74 1.90 -12.22
C ALA A 45 17.11 3.27 -11.89
N GLN A 46 16.57 3.95 -12.91
CA GLN A 46 15.82 5.19 -12.79
C GLN A 46 14.37 4.97 -13.21
N VAL A 47 13.43 5.34 -12.35
CA VAL A 47 12.01 5.36 -12.67
C VAL A 47 11.72 6.50 -13.66
N ARG A 48 11.11 6.17 -14.80
CA ARG A 48 10.66 7.09 -15.86
C ARG A 48 9.19 7.47 -15.71
N ALA A 49 8.37 6.54 -15.23
CA ALA A 49 6.95 6.77 -14.98
C ALA A 49 6.46 5.86 -13.86
N VAL A 50 5.48 6.35 -13.11
CA VAL A 50 4.64 5.56 -12.18
C VAL A 50 3.26 5.46 -12.83
N LEU A 51 2.74 4.24 -12.93
CA LEU A 51 1.49 3.88 -13.59
C LEU A 51 0.41 3.56 -12.56
N ASP A 52 -0.83 3.40 -13.03
CA ASP A 52 -1.95 2.87 -12.24
C ASP A 52 -2.37 3.69 -11.01
N TRP A 53 -2.76 4.94 -11.27
CA TRP A 53 -3.16 5.92 -10.25
C TRP A 53 -4.64 5.82 -9.83
N GLU A 54 -5.35 4.74 -10.15
CA GLU A 54 -6.80 4.67 -9.94
C GLU A 54 -7.23 4.66 -8.46
N LEU A 55 -6.34 4.21 -7.57
CA LEU A 55 -6.53 4.21 -6.11
C LEU A 55 -5.99 5.47 -5.43
N SER A 56 -5.46 6.42 -6.19
CA SER A 56 -4.75 7.55 -5.62
C SER A 56 -5.67 8.52 -4.87
N THR A 57 -5.14 9.09 -3.79
CA THR A 57 -5.89 10.01 -2.91
C THR A 57 -4.95 10.96 -2.18
N LEU A 58 -5.51 11.91 -1.43
CA LEU A 58 -4.76 12.66 -0.43
C LEU A 58 -4.84 11.93 0.91
N GLY A 59 -3.70 11.65 1.52
CA GLY A 59 -3.66 10.88 2.77
C GLY A 59 -2.31 10.97 3.49
N ASP A 60 -2.12 10.12 4.49
CA ASP A 60 -0.86 10.00 5.20
C ASP A 60 0.18 9.30 4.30
N PRO A 61 1.37 9.89 4.05
CA PRO A 61 2.43 9.26 3.25
C PRO A 61 2.88 7.90 3.79
N LEU A 62 2.67 7.61 5.07
CA LEU A 62 2.98 6.30 5.65
C LEU A 62 2.16 5.17 5.04
N ALA A 63 1.00 5.45 4.45
CA ALA A 63 0.18 4.43 3.80
C ALA A 63 0.93 3.75 2.63
N ASP A 64 1.51 4.54 1.70
CA ASP A 64 2.29 4.00 0.58
C ASP A 64 3.59 3.33 1.06
N ILE A 65 4.27 3.92 2.06
CA ILE A 65 5.51 3.34 2.61
C ILE A 65 5.21 1.98 3.24
N ALA A 66 4.16 1.89 4.06
CA ALA A 66 3.78 0.64 4.72
C ALA A 66 3.42 -0.44 3.69
N TYR A 67 2.65 -0.08 2.66
CA TYR A 67 2.29 -0.99 1.57
C TYR A 67 3.54 -1.45 0.79
N PHE A 68 4.42 -0.53 0.41
CA PHE A 68 5.67 -0.86 -0.29
C PHE A 68 6.56 -1.81 0.53
N LEU A 69 6.65 -1.62 1.85
CA LEU A 69 7.43 -2.48 2.74
C LEU A 69 6.87 -3.90 2.89
N MET A 70 5.61 -4.15 2.48
CA MET A 70 5.03 -5.50 2.51
C MET A 70 5.84 -6.51 1.70
N ASN A 71 6.57 -6.06 0.68
CA ASN A 71 7.48 -6.90 -0.12
C ASN A 71 8.59 -7.59 0.70
N TRP A 72 8.90 -7.09 1.92
CA TRP A 72 9.93 -7.67 2.79
C TRP A 72 9.39 -8.52 3.94
N VAL A 73 8.08 -8.46 4.21
CA VAL A 73 7.47 -9.13 5.38
C VAL A 73 6.46 -10.21 4.99
N THR A 74 6.02 -10.23 3.73
CA THR A 74 5.10 -11.24 3.20
C THR A 74 5.87 -12.28 2.38
N GLU A 75 5.46 -13.54 2.44
CA GLU A 75 6.03 -14.58 1.59
C GLU A 75 5.73 -14.30 0.10
N PRO A 76 6.65 -14.60 -0.83
CA PRO A 76 6.39 -14.40 -2.26
C PRO A 76 5.29 -15.36 -2.75
N GLU A 77 4.09 -14.84 -3.01
CA GLU A 77 2.94 -15.63 -3.52
C GLU A 77 2.97 -15.86 -5.05
N GLY A 78 4.09 -15.54 -5.72
CA GLY A 78 4.24 -15.69 -7.17
C GLY A 78 3.45 -14.68 -8.01
N ARG A 79 2.66 -13.81 -7.37
CA ARG A 79 2.10 -12.59 -7.95
C ARG A 79 3.03 -11.41 -7.66
N SER A 80 4.09 -11.34 -8.45
CA SER A 80 5.05 -10.23 -8.56
C SER A 80 5.37 -9.48 -7.25
N GLY A 81 6.53 -9.79 -6.68
CA GLY A 81 7.37 -8.86 -5.95
C GLY A 81 8.71 -8.83 -6.65
#